data_AF-A0A5C7XNR5-F1
#
_entry.id   AF-A0A5C7XNR5-F1
#
_cell.length_a   1.000
_cell.length_b   1.000
_cell.length_c   1.000
_cell.angle_alpha   90.00
_cell.angle_beta   90.00
_cell.angle_gamma   90.00
#
_symmetry.space_group_name_H-M   'P 1'
#
loop_
_entity.id
_entity.type
_entity.pdbx_description
1 polymer ?
#
loop_
_entity_poly.entity_id
_entity_poly.type
_entity_poly.pdbx_seq_one_letter_code
_entity_poly.pdbx_strand_id
1 'polypeptide(L)'
;MHSFHRTVFRYVAIASCAAIVANGCTLPREAIQHLGTVTPAQYCPGDTVRASFDLLGTDTCRDAALCDTLFPTVNISSTPTAFAARDIRNYVGGVDFVATTDSVTVRFDADRDAVIVPTTRLDDAGNPITVSKKFRRPHITTINRITGSIESELLFEGTCAGGLPAHMPAELLSPTMSPNLRLTDLCNTNSMAVTVTLSGGAPGTPYPPQTLAPGQCLNTMMPGVPDGVDRSTRVDIRSENIAVGVYCTAVDSSDQPPPLRLLARKTCG
;
A
#
# COMPACT_ATOMS: atom_id res chain seq x y z
N MET A 1 -18.34 -71.27 8.03
CA MET A 1 -18.11 -70.00 7.31
C MET A 1 -18.70 -68.80 8.07
N HIS A 2 -18.20 -68.45 9.26
CA HIS A 2 -18.77 -67.34 10.07
C HIS A 2 -17.73 -66.36 10.67
N SER A 3 -16.45 -66.50 10.32
CA SER A 3 -15.39 -65.66 10.88
C SER A 3 -15.06 -64.43 10.02
N PHE A 4 -15.36 -64.45 8.72
CA PHE A 4 -14.93 -63.40 7.76
C PHE A 4 -15.71 -62.08 7.85
N HIS A 5 -16.96 -62.08 8.33
CA HIS A 5 -17.79 -60.87 8.38
C HIS A 5 -17.44 -59.91 9.52
N ARG A 6 -16.87 -60.39 10.64
CA ARG A 6 -16.56 -59.55 11.81
C ARG A 6 -15.33 -58.68 11.62
N THR A 7 -14.35 -59.12 10.85
CA THR A 7 -13.12 -58.35 10.57
C THR A 7 -13.38 -57.24 9.55
N VAL A 8 -14.12 -57.51 8.47
CA VAL A 8 -14.44 -56.50 7.44
C VAL A 8 -15.26 -55.35 8.02
N PHE A 9 -16.24 -55.64 8.90
CA PHE A 9 -17.06 -54.59 9.53
C PHE A 9 -16.25 -53.67 10.44
N ARG A 10 -15.21 -54.19 11.12
CA ARG A 10 -14.30 -53.39 11.96
C ARG A 10 -13.41 -52.48 11.12
N TYR A 11 -12.90 -52.95 9.98
CA TYR A 11 -12.09 -52.12 9.09
C TYR A 11 -12.91 -51.02 8.40
N VAL A 12 -14.16 -51.30 8.01
CA VAL A 12 -15.06 -50.30 7.41
C VAL A 12 -15.45 -49.22 8.44
N ALA A 13 -15.72 -49.57 9.69
CA ALA A 13 -16.03 -48.61 10.75
C ALA A 13 -14.83 -47.73 11.16
N ILE A 14 -13.61 -48.28 11.13
CA ILE A 14 -12.39 -47.49 11.40
C ILE A 14 -12.07 -46.57 10.22
N ALA A 15 -12.25 -47.04 8.98
CA ALA A 15 -12.04 -46.23 7.78
C ALA A 15 -13.07 -45.10 7.65
N SER A 16 -14.33 -45.33 8.02
CA SER A 16 -15.36 -44.27 8.03
C SER A 16 -15.12 -43.25 9.14
N CYS A 17 -14.72 -43.67 10.34
CA CYS A 17 -14.29 -42.72 11.39
C CYS A 17 -13.04 -41.95 10.99
N ALA A 18 -12.05 -42.57 10.33
CA ALA A 18 -10.86 -41.86 9.85
C ALA A 18 -11.20 -40.87 8.72
N ALA A 19 -12.13 -41.19 7.83
CA ALA A 19 -12.61 -40.27 6.79
C ALA A 19 -13.47 -39.12 7.36
N ILE A 20 -14.24 -39.36 8.42
CA ILE A 20 -15.03 -38.32 9.10
C ILE A 20 -14.12 -37.39 9.91
N VAL A 21 -13.04 -37.90 10.51
CA VAL A 21 -12.05 -37.09 11.24
C VAL A 21 -11.12 -36.35 10.26
N ALA A 22 -10.77 -36.96 9.11
CA ALA A 22 -9.97 -36.31 8.07
C ALA A 22 -10.76 -35.23 7.29
N ASN A 23 -12.07 -35.40 7.12
CA ASN A 23 -12.98 -34.36 6.62
C ASN A 23 -13.58 -33.49 7.74
N GLY A 24 -13.10 -33.65 8.98
CA GLY A 24 -13.54 -32.86 10.12
C GLY A 24 -13.20 -31.39 9.88
N CYS A 25 -14.23 -30.60 9.58
CA CYS A 25 -14.26 -29.14 9.41
C CYS A 25 -12.89 -28.45 9.44
N THR A 26 -12.12 -28.58 8.36
CA THR A 26 -10.92 -27.76 8.20
C THR A 26 -11.39 -26.35 7.86
N LEU A 27 -11.30 -25.43 8.82
CA LEU A 27 -11.54 -24.02 8.55
C LEU A 27 -10.50 -23.54 7.54
N PRO A 28 -10.91 -22.95 6.41
CA PRO A 28 -9.98 -22.28 5.51
C PRO A 28 -9.14 -21.28 6.29
N ARG A 29 -7.81 -21.43 6.20
CA ARG A 29 -6.85 -20.58 6.90
C ARG A 29 -6.29 -19.57 5.93
N GLU A 30 -6.51 -18.30 6.23
CA GLU A 30 -5.92 -17.19 5.51
C GLU A 30 -4.91 -16.50 6.43
N ALA A 31 -3.75 -16.14 5.90
CA ALA A 31 -2.78 -15.32 6.63
C ALA A 31 -3.06 -13.86 6.34
N ILE A 32 -3.24 -13.04 7.38
CA ILE A 32 -3.18 -11.59 7.24
C ILE A 32 -1.72 -11.18 7.42
N GLN A 33 -1.15 -10.47 6.45
CA GLN A 33 0.27 -10.08 6.49
C GLN A 33 0.59 -9.14 7.66
N HIS A 34 -0.31 -8.19 7.97
CA HIS A 34 -0.12 -7.20 9.03
C HIS A 34 -1.41 -7.02 9.84
N LEU A 35 -1.30 -7.03 11.17
CA LEU A 35 -2.44 -6.84 12.07
C LEU A 35 -3.00 -5.42 11.99
N GLY A 36 -2.17 -4.42 11.67
CA GLY A 36 -2.58 -3.03 11.56
C GLY A 36 -1.64 -2.22 10.68
N THR A 37 -2.05 -1.01 10.32
CA THR A 37 -1.33 -0.07 9.47
C THR A 37 -1.38 1.32 10.08
N VAL A 38 -0.39 2.14 9.77
CA VAL A 38 -0.37 3.56 10.16
C VAL A 38 -0.11 4.39 8.92
N THR A 39 -1.01 5.32 8.63
CA THR A 39 -0.96 6.15 7.41
C THR A 39 -1.15 7.62 7.75
N PRO A 40 -0.30 8.52 7.24
CA PRO A 40 0.88 8.25 6.41
C PRO A 40 2.04 7.65 7.24
N ALA A 41 2.95 6.93 6.57
CA ALA A 41 4.14 6.35 7.21
C ALA A 41 5.20 7.40 7.54
N GLN A 42 5.20 8.49 6.78
CA GLN A 42 5.98 9.70 7.03
C GLN A 42 5.05 10.91 7.05
N TYR A 43 5.13 11.75 8.09
CA TYR A 43 4.19 12.84 8.30
C TYR A 43 4.86 14.21 8.38
N CYS A 44 4.12 15.24 7.99
CA CYS A 44 4.45 16.63 8.21
C CYS A 44 3.82 17.15 9.52
N PRO A 45 4.35 18.25 10.09
CA PRO A 45 3.76 18.86 11.27
C PRO A 45 2.31 19.26 11.03
N GLY A 46 1.41 18.89 11.94
CA GLY A 46 -0.03 19.18 11.83
C GLY A 46 -0.83 18.16 11.02
N ASP A 47 -0.20 17.14 10.44
CA ASP A 47 -0.91 16.06 9.78
C ASP A 47 -1.76 15.25 10.76
N THR A 48 -2.96 14.88 10.30
CA THR A 48 -3.74 13.82 10.92
C THR A 48 -3.21 12.47 10.44
N VAL A 49 -2.74 11.67 11.37
CA VAL A 49 -2.30 10.28 11.16
C VAL A 49 -3.40 9.33 11.61
N ARG A 50 -3.63 8.26 10.85
CA ARG A 50 -4.55 7.18 11.20
C ARG A 50 -3.79 5.90 11.50
N ALA A 51 -3.93 5.40 12.72
CA ALA A 51 -3.58 4.02 13.07
C ALA A 51 -4.83 3.15 12.98
N SER A 52 -4.84 2.15 12.12
CA SER A 52 -6.03 1.32 11.88
C SER A 52 -5.69 -0.16 11.71
N PHE A 53 -6.68 -1.01 11.90
CA PHE A 53 -6.63 -2.42 11.54
C PHE A 53 -7.89 -2.81 10.79
N ASP A 54 -7.73 -3.76 9.88
CA ASP A 54 -8.82 -4.41 9.17
C ASP A 54 -8.56 -5.92 9.12
N LEU A 55 -9.31 -6.65 9.95
CA LEU A 55 -9.24 -8.10 10.04
C LEU A 55 -10.22 -8.80 9.09
N LEU A 56 -11.09 -8.05 8.42
CA LEU A 56 -11.99 -8.58 7.39
C LEU A 56 -11.30 -8.58 6.03
N GLY A 57 -10.59 -7.51 5.70
CA GLY A 57 -10.04 -7.28 4.37
C GLY A 57 -11.18 -7.18 3.34
N THR A 58 -11.23 -8.11 2.39
CA THR A 58 -12.31 -8.17 1.39
C THR A 58 -13.54 -8.94 1.86
N ASP A 59 -13.48 -9.63 3.01
CA ASP A 59 -14.61 -10.40 3.52
C ASP A 59 -15.65 -9.48 4.17
N THR A 60 -16.89 -9.94 4.23
CA THR A 60 -17.95 -9.28 5.01
C THR A 60 -18.55 -10.24 6.01
N CYS A 61 -18.83 -9.73 7.20
CA CYS A 61 -19.54 -10.49 8.20
C CYS A 61 -20.97 -10.80 7.72
N ARG A 62 -21.38 -12.07 7.82
CA ARG A 62 -22.71 -12.51 7.38
C ARG A 62 -23.85 -12.07 8.30
N ASP A 63 -23.63 -12.13 9.60
CA ASP A 63 -24.63 -11.84 10.62
C ASP A 63 -23.97 -11.03 11.74
N ALA A 64 -24.45 -9.81 11.91
CA ALA A 64 -23.93 -8.89 12.92
C ALA A 64 -23.99 -9.50 14.33
N ALA A 65 -25.08 -10.18 14.69
CA ALA A 65 -25.24 -10.77 16.02
C ALA A 65 -24.23 -11.90 16.27
N LEU A 66 -23.96 -12.73 15.25
CA LEU A 66 -22.95 -13.78 15.34
C LEU A 66 -21.54 -13.17 15.45
N CYS A 67 -21.26 -12.14 14.66
CA CYS A 67 -19.95 -11.48 14.67
C CYS A 67 -19.65 -10.72 15.96
N ASP A 68 -20.64 -10.07 16.58
CA ASP A 68 -20.48 -9.36 17.84
C ASP A 68 -19.97 -10.28 18.96
N THR A 69 -20.40 -11.54 18.95
CA THR A 69 -19.92 -12.56 19.91
C THR A 69 -18.48 -12.99 19.66
N LEU A 70 -18.00 -12.87 18.42
CA LEU A 70 -16.68 -13.33 17.98
C LEU A 70 -15.65 -12.21 17.85
N PHE A 71 -16.05 -10.94 18.02
CA PHE A 71 -15.15 -9.81 17.88
C PHE A 71 -13.86 -9.98 18.68
N PRO A 72 -12.69 -9.79 18.03
CA PRO A 72 -11.45 -9.67 18.76
C PRO A 72 -11.45 -8.37 19.55
N THR A 73 -10.71 -8.37 20.64
CA THR A 73 -10.33 -7.12 21.32
C THR A 73 -8.93 -6.75 20.87
N VAL A 74 -8.76 -5.56 20.30
CA VAL A 74 -7.45 -5.02 19.89
C VAL A 74 -7.09 -3.83 20.76
N ASN A 75 -6.05 -3.98 21.56
CA ASN A 75 -5.42 -2.87 22.26
C ASN A 75 -4.55 -2.08 21.28
N ILE A 76 -4.83 -0.79 21.14
CA ILE A 76 -3.99 0.14 20.38
C ILE A 76 -3.34 1.12 21.36
N SER A 77 -2.02 1.28 21.26
CA SER A 77 -1.24 2.23 22.05
C SER A 77 -0.15 2.91 21.21
N SER A 78 0.36 4.05 21.70
CA SER A 78 1.46 4.80 21.07
C SER A 78 2.59 5.10 22.04
N THR A 79 3.81 5.21 21.51
CA THR A 79 5.01 5.64 22.25
C THR A 79 5.88 6.55 21.36
N PRO A 80 6.18 7.80 21.79
CA PRO A 80 5.59 8.52 22.92
C PRO A 80 4.06 8.61 22.82
N THR A 81 3.38 8.95 23.93
CA THR A 81 1.91 8.96 23.97
C THR A 81 1.33 10.05 23.07
N ALA A 82 0.97 9.68 21.84
CA ALA A 82 0.30 10.54 20.86
C ALA A 82 -1.23 10.46 20.98
N PHE A 83 -1.73 9.35 21.52
CA PHE A 83 -3.13 9.14 21.89
C PHE A 83 -3.22 8.20 23.09
N ALA A 84 -4.30 8.32 23.88
CA ALA A 84 -4.58 7.43 24.99
C ALA A 84 -4.82 5.99 24.50
N ALA A 85 -4.15 5.03 25.15
CA ALA A 85 -4.34 3.61 24.88
C ALA A 85 -5.81 3.22 25.05
N ARG A 86 -6.31 2.36 24.17
CA ARG A 86 -7.71 1.94 24.17
C ARG A 86 -7.88 0.55 23.59
N ASP A 87 -8.95 -0.10 24.03
CA ASP A 87 -9.37 -1.39 23.50
C ASP A 87 -10.50 -1.19 22.49
N ILE A 88 -10.35 -1.80 21.32
CA ILE A 88 -11.36 -1.78 20.26
C ILE A 88 -11.88 -3.21 20.08
N ARG A 89 -13.18 -3.41 20.33
CA ARG A 89 -13.84 -4.69 20.16
C ARG A 89 -14.64 -4.72 18.86
N ASN A 90 -13.94 -4.98 17.76
CA ASN A 90 -14.50 -5.06 16.41
C ASN A 90 -13.48 -5.72 15.46
N TYR A 91 -13.88 -6.17 14.27
CA TYR A 91 -12.94 -6.63 13.23
C TYR A 91 -12.22 -5.48 12.51
N VAL A 92 -12.83 -4.30 12.49
CA VAL A 92 -12.26 -3.11 11.86
C VAL A 92 -12.26 -1.97 12.88
N GLY A 93 -11.16 -1.23 12.95
CA GLY A 93 -11.04 -0.17 13.94
C GLY A 93 -9.82 0.70 13.70
N GLY A 94 -9.74 1.80 14.45
CA GLY A 94 -8.61 2.69 14.41
C GLY A 94 -8.75 3.92 15.28
N VAL A 95 -7.71 4.74 15.27
CA VAL A 95 -7.63 6.02 15.96
C VAL A 95 -6.91 7.02 15.05
N ASP A 96 -7.51 8.19 14.91
CA ASP A 96 -6.90 9.34 14.27
C ASP A 96 -6.22 10.19 15.36
N PHE A 97 -5.01 10.68 15.09
CA PHE A 97 -4.23 11.50 16.01
C PHE A 97 -3.31 12.45 15.26
N VAL A 98 -2.87 13.51 15.93
CA VAL A 98 -1.83 14.42 15.41
C VAL A 98 -0.53 14.12 16.17
N ALA A 99 0.51 13.70 15.45
CA ALA A 99 1.80 13.43 16.04
C ALA A 99 2.54 14.75 16.35
N THR A 100 3.03 14.88 17.59
CA THR A 100 3.75 16.08 18.06
C THR A 100 5.25 15.88 18.21
N THR A 101 5.73 14.64 18.14
CA THR A 101 7.14 14.26 18.24
C THR A 101 7.73 13.99 16.85
N ASP A 102 9.03 13.69 16.78
CA ASP A 102 9.69 13.36 15.50
C ASP A 102 9.54 11.89 15.10
N SER A 103 9.16 11.03 16.05
CA SER A 103 8.86 9.63 15.79
C SER A 103 7.75 9.18 16.73
N VAL A 104 6.86 8.33 16.23
CA VAL A 104 5.78 7.70 17.00
C VAL A 104 5.75 6.22 16.64
N THR A 105 5.87 5.37 17.65
CA THR A 105 5.65 3.93 17.53
C THR A 105 4.22 3.61 17.92
N VAL A 106 3.49 2.92 17.05
CA VAL A 106 2.14 2.42 17.31
C VAL A 106 2.21 0.91 17.49
N ARG A 107 1.59 0.42 18.57
CA ARG A 107 1.46 -1.00 18.88
C ARG A 107 0.00 -1.41 18.70
N PHE A 108 -0.21 -2.49 17.95
CA PHE A 108 -1.46 -3.21 17.84
C PHE A 108 -1.28 -4.57 18.53
N ASP A 109 -2.11 -4.83 19.53
CA ASP A 109 -2.08 -6.08 20.29
C ASP A 109 -3.50 -6.63 20.43
N ALA A 110 -3.85 -7.62 19.62
CA ALA A 110 -5.15 -8.28 19.76
C ALA A 110 -5.23 -9.10 21.07
N ASP A 111 -6.31 -9.79 21.37
CA ASP A 111 -6.42 -10.70 22.52
C ASP A 111 -6.05 -12.14 22.13
N ARG A 112 -6.08 -12.46 20.83
CA ARG A 112 -5.78 -13.76 20.22
C ARG A 112 -4.81 -13.64 19.02
N ASP A 113 -4.25 -14.73 18.52
CA ASP A 113 -3.34 -14.77 17.34
C ASP A 113 -4.06 -15.11 16.02
N ALA A 114 -5.34 -15.44 16.12
CA ALA A 114 -6.21 -15.70 14.99
C ALA A 114 -7.66 -15.29 15.27
N VAL A 115 -8.36 -14.81 14.25
CA VAL A 115 -9.80 -14.50 14.34
C VAL A 115 -10.60 -15.42 13.45
N ILE A 116 -11.82 -15.71 13.87
CA ILE A 116 -12.79 -16.52 13.11
C ILE A 116 -13.80 -15.53 12.54
N VAL A 117 -13.90 -15.46 11.21
CA VAL A 117 -14.83 -14.56 10.52
C VAL A 117 -15.91 -15.41 9.85
N PRO A 118 -17.18 -15.33 10.32
CA PRO A 118 -18.32 -15.92 9.62
C PRO A 118 -18.64 -15.05 8.39
N THR A 119 -18.20 -15.48 7.21
CA THR A 119 -18.31 -14.66 6.01
C THR A 119 -19.64 -14.85 5.28
N THR A 120 -19.98 -13.90 4.42
CA THR A 120 -21.06 -14.04 3.43
C THR A 120 -20.70 -14.95 2.25
N ARG A 121 -19.42 -15.37 2.11
CA ARG A 121 -18.96 -16.24 1.02
C ARG A 121 -19.56 -17.63 1.17
N LEU A 122 -19.84 -18.24 0.03
CA LEU A 122 -20.31 -19.62 -0.07
C LEU A 122 -19.23 -20.49 -0.71
N ASP A 123 -19.18 -21.77 -0.34
CA ASP A 123 -18.37 -22.78 -1.02
C ASP A 123 -19.03 -23.22 -2.33
N ASP A 124 -18.36 -24.10 -3.08
CA ASP A 124 -18.87 -24.63 -4.35
C ASP A 124 -20.20 -25.41 -4.21
N ALA A 125 -20.55 -25.81 -2.98
CA ALA A 125 -21.80 -26.48 -2.64
C ALA A 125 -22.88 -25.50 -2.11
N GLY A 126 -22.61 -24.20 -2.09
CA GLY A 126 -23.53 -23.16 -1.62
C GLY A 126 -23.60 -23.02 -0.09
N ASN A 127 -22.69 -23.64 0.66
CA ASN A 127 -22.66 -23.54 2.12
C ASN A 127 -21.82 -22.34 2.59
N PRO A 128 -22.21 -21.68 3.70
CA PRO A 128 -21.46 -20.56 4.25
C PRO A 128 -20.03 -20.93 4.67
N ILE A 129 -19.06 -20.12 4.25
CA ILE A 129 -17.67 -20.28 4.62
C ILE A 129 -17.38 -19.48 5.89
N THR A 130 -16.75 -20.14 6.86
CA THR A 130 -16.09 -19.49 8.00
C THR A 130 -14.59 -19.54 7.79
N VAL A 131 -13.93 -18.39 7.77
CA VAL A 131 -12.47 -18.30 7.61
C VAL A 131 -11.80 -18.07 8.96
N SER A 132 -10.65 -18.72 9.14
CA SER A 132 -9.74 -18.43 10.24
C SER A 132 -8.59 -17.58 9.70
N LYS A 133 -8.48 -16.35 10.19
CA LYS A 133 -7.45 -15.40 9.78
C LYS A 133 -6.37 -15.31 10.85
N LYS A 134 -5.16 -15.73 10.52
CA LYS A 134 -4.00 -15.72 11.43
C LYS A 134 -3.14 -14.48 11.22
N PHE A 135 -2.56 -13.97 12.30
CA PHE A 135 -1.66 -12.81 12.27
C PHE A 135 -0.61 -12.91 13.38
N ARG A 136 0.52 -12.21 13.21
CA ARG A 136 1.58 -12.18 14.22
C ARG A 136 1.31 -11.09 15.25
N ARG A 137 1.57 -11.40 16.52
CA ARG A 137 1.46 -10.47 17.64
C ARG A 137 2.74 -10.35 18.46
N PRO A 138 2.96 -9.19 19.10
CA PRO A 138 2.32 -7.91 18.79
C PRO A 138 2.75 -7.40 17.41
N HIS A 139 1.94 -6.55 16.79
CA HIS A 139 2.35 -5.83 15.59
C HIS A 139 2.73 -4.40 15.97
N ILE A 140 3.90 -3.96 15.52
CA ILE A 140 4.47 -2.67 15.89
C ILE A 140 4.89 -1.97 14.60
N THR A 141 4.47 -0.72 14.44
CA THR A 141 4.78 0.13 13.29
C THR A 141 5.29 1.46 13.80
N THR A 142 6.41 1.92 13.25
CA THR A 142 6.98 3.23 13.57
C THR A 142 6.79 4.17 12.41
N ILE A 143 6.30 5.37 12.70
CA ILE A 143 6.20 6.47 11.75
C ILE A 143 7.15 7.59 12.14
N ASN A 144 7.62 8.34 11.15
CA ASN A 144 8.60 9.39 11.37
C ASN A 144 8.14 10.71 10.77
N ARG A 145 8.46 11.79 11.48
CA ARG A 145 8.28 13.14 11.01
C ARG A 145 9.30 13.43 9.92
N ILE A 146 8.85 14.15 8.91
CA ILE A 146 9.72 14.72 7.90
C ILE A 146 10.35 15.99 8.48
N THR A 147 11.64 15.90 8.84
CA THR A 147 12.43 17.05 9.31
C THR A 147 13.29 17.59 8.18
N GLY A 148 12.88 18.70 7.58
CA GLY A 148 13.60 19.32 6.45
C GLY A 148 13.10 18.83 5.09
N SER A 149 14.03 18.53 4.18
CA SER A 149 13.73 18.12 2.82
C SER A 149 13.97 16.63 2.58
N ILE A 150 13.07 15.99 1.86
CA ILE A 150 13.26 14.65 1.30
C ILE A 150 13.74 14.82 -0.13
N GLU A 151 14.85 14.16 -0.46
CA GLU A 151 15.29 14.01 -1.84
C GLU A 151 14.97 12.59 -2.31
N SER A 152 14.30 12.51 -3.47
CA SER A 152 13.98 11.23 -4.11
C SER A 152 14.39 11.29 -5.56
N GLU A 153 15.18 10.31 -5.98
CA GLU A 153 15.43 10.09 -7.39
C GLU A 153 14.17 9.51 -8.04
N LEU A 154 13.75 10.13 -9.15
CA LEU A 154 12.68 9.65 -10.00
C LEU A 154 13.32 8.99 -11.22
N LEU A 155 13.08 7.69 -11.38
CA LEU A 155 13.54 6.91 -12.51
C LEU A 155 12.41 6.80 -13.54
N PHE A 156 12.71 7.17 -14.78
CA PHE A 156 11.78 7.08 -15.89
C PHE A 156 12.30 6.03 -16.86
N GLU A 157 11.76 4.81 -16.77
CA GLU A 157 12.17 3.70 -17.60
C GLU A 157 11.78 3.94 -19.06
N GLY A 158 12.69 3.62 -19.98
CA GLY A 158 12.40 3.68 -21.40
C GLY A 158 11.37 2.64 -21.80
N THR A 159 10.44 3.02 -22.67
CA THR A 159 9.43 2.13 -23.20
C THR A 159 9.13 2.46 -24.66
N CYS A 160 8.42 1.55 -25.32
CA CYS A 160 7.93 1.74 -26.68
C CYS A 160 6.41 1.86 -26.65
N ALA A 161 5.90 3.10 -26.69
CA ALA A 161 4.47 3.37 -26.68
C ALA A 161 3.97 3.58 -28.12
N GLY A 162 3.23 2.62 -28.66
CA GLY A 162 2.68 2.72 -30.02
C GLY A 162 3.74 2.80 -31.13
N GLY A 163 4.89 2.15 -30.94
CA GLY A 163 6.01 2.18 -31.90
C GLY A 163 6.88 3.45 -31.82
N LEU A 164 6.68 4.31 -30.81
CA LEU A 164 7.52 5.47 -30.54
C LEU A 164 8.30 5.31 -29.23
N PRO A 165 9.58 5.74 -29.18
CA PRO A 165 10.33 5.81 -27.94
C PRO A 165 9.67 6.77 -26.96
N ALA A 166 9.41 6.29 -25.75
CA ALA A 166 8.80 7.04 -24.67
C ALA A 166 9.44 6.67 -23.33
N HIS A 167 9.03 7.37 -22.28
CA HIS A 167 9.45 7.08 -20.91
C HIS A 167 8.22 6.89 -20.04
N MET A 168 8.28 5.90 -19.15
CA MET A 168 7.21 5.68 -18.19
C MET A 168 7.16 6.83 -17.19
N PRO A 169 5.95 7.25 -16.77
CA PRO A 169 5.79 8.31 -15.78
C PRO A 169 6.31 7.88 -14.41
N ALA A 170 6.72 8.85 -13.62
CA ALA A 170 7.10 8.60 -12.23
C ALA A 170 6.09 9.21 -11.26
N GLU A 171 5.78 8.47 -10.19
CA GLU A 171 5.01 8.99 -9.07
C GLU A 171 5.88 9.91 -8.22
N LEU A 172 5.39 11.14 -8.04
CA LEU A 172 6.05 12.17 -7.27
C LEU A 172 5.71 12.03 -5.78
N LEU A 173 4.43 11.80 -5.47
CA LEU A 173 3.91 11.66 -4.11
C LEU A 173 3.13 10.36 -4.02
N SER A 174 3.52 9.49 -3.09
CA SER A 174 2.81 8.24 -2.81
C SER A 174 1.66 8.48 -1.81
N PRO A 175 0.55 7.72 -1.87
CA PRO A 175 -0.51 7.74 -0.85
C PRO A 175 -0.01 7.44 0.58
N THR A 176 1.19 6.87 0.72
CA THR A 176 1.82 6.58 2.02
C THR A 176 2.57 7.77 2.63
N MET A 177 2.76 8.84 1.86
CA MET A 177 3.43 10.07 2.29
C MET A 177 2.43 11.08 2.85
N SER A 178 2.95 12.08 3.57
CA SER A 178 2.18 13.19 4.09
C SER A 178 1.35 13.89 3.00
N PRO A 179 0.06 14.18 3.25
CA PRO A 179 -0.75 15.02 2.37
C PRO A 179 -0.30 16.49 2.34
N ASN A 180 0.53 16.92 3.31
CA ASN A 180 1.13 18.25 3.37
C ASN A 180 2.57 18.29 2.84
N LEU A 181 3.03 17.21 2.20
CA LEU A 181 4.30 17.23 1.49
C LEU A 181 4.13 18.01 0.17
N ARG A 182 5.09 18.89 -0.12
CA ARG A 182 5.14 19.72 -1.32
C ARG A 182 6.43 19.50 -2.09
N LEU A 183 6.33 19.43 -3.41
CA LEU A 183 7.49 19.54 -4.30
C LEU A 183 8.04 20.97 -4.20
N THR A 184 9.36 21.07 -4.07
CA THR A 184 10.09 22.35 -3.99
C THR A 184 11.04 22.55 -5.15
N ASP A 185 11.83 21.52 -5.47
CA ASP A 185 12.74 21.53 -6.60
C ASP A 185 12.63 20.22 -7.40
N LEU A 186 12.79 20.32 -8.71
CA LEU A 186 12.95 19.18 -9.61
C LEU A 186 14.16 19.41 -10.51
N CYS A 187 15.22 18.63 -10.33
CA CYS A 187 16.49 18.83 -11.01
C CYS A 187 16.75 17.74 -12.06
N ASN A 188 17.23 18.16 -13.23
CA ASN A 188 17.70 17.25 -14.26
C ASN A 188 19.11 16.75 -13.94
N THR A 189 19.24 15.45 -13.65
CA THR A 189 20.53 14.80 -13.36
C THR A 189 21.11 14.07 -14.57
N ASN A 190 20.46 14.15 -15.74
CA ASN A 190 20.94 13.56 -16.98
C ASN A 190 22.00 14.45 -17.65
N SER A 191 22.77 13.88 -18.57
CA SER A 191 23.75 14.61 -19.39
C SER A 191 23.13 15.34 -20.60
N MET A 192 21.81 15.30 -20.75
CA MET A 192 21.07 15.91 -21.86
C MET A 192 19.87 16.73 -21.34
N ALA A 193 19.40 17.68 -22.15
CA ALA A 193 18.20 18.45 -21.83
C ALA A 193 16.95 17.55 -21.89
N VAL A 194 16.03 17.77 -20.95
CA VAL A 194 14.78 17.02 -20.84
C VAL A 194 13.61 17.98 -20.70
N THR A 195 12.49 17.66 -21.34
CA THR A 195 11.22 18.34 -21.11
C THR A 195 10.44 17.62 -20.02
N VAL A 196 10.09 18.32 -18.95
CA VAL A 196 9.28 17.80 -17.85
C VAL A 196 7.86 18.35 -17.92
N THR A 197 6.89 17.49 -17.63
CA THR A 197 5.48 17.87 -17.48
C THR A 197 5.02 17.43 -16.10
N LEU A 198 4.41 18.35 -15.35
CA LEU A 198 3.89 18.10 -14.01
C LEU A 198 2.38 18.02 -14.05
N SER A 199 1.79 17.07 -13.32
CA SER A 199 0.33 17.05 -13.14
C SER A 199 -0.13 18.32 -12.42
N GLY A 200 -1.00 19.13 -13.04
CA GLY A 200 -1.52 20.34 -12.39
C GLY A 200 -2.28 20.01 -11.10
N GLY A 201 -2.08 20.79 -10.03
CA GLY A 201 -2.77 20.58 -8.74
C GLY A 201 -4.26 20.94 -8.75
N ALA A 202 -4.75 21.62 -9.79
CA ALA A 202 -6.17 21.86 -10.04
C ALA A 202 -6.61 21.15 -11.34
N PRO A 203 -7.81 20.52 -11.37
CA PRO A 203 -8.35 19.94 -12.60
C PRO A 203 -8.50 21.01 -13.68
N GLY A 204 -7.80 20.87 -14.80
CA GLY A 204 -8.03 21.67 -16.01
C GLY A 204 -6.99 22.77 -16.32
N THR A 205 -5.98 22.99 -15.47
CA THR A 205 -4.85 23.89 -15.80
C THR A 205 -3.54 23.09 -15.85
N PRO A 206 -3.12 22.61 -17.04
CA PRO A 206 -1.84 21.93 -17.18
C PRO A 206 -0.71 22.94 -16.92
N TYR A 207 0.25 22.55 -16.08
CA TYR A 207 1.51 23.28 -16.01
C TYR A 207 2.23 23.12 -17.35
N PRO A 208 2.60 24.21 -18.04
CA PRO A 208 3.22 24.11 -19.35
C PRO A 208 4.54 23.34 -19.25
N PRO A 209 4.85 22.48 -20.24
CA PRO A 209 6.10 21.71 -20.24
C PRO A 209 7.32 22.61 -20.08
N GLN A 210 8.24 22.22 -19.20
CA GLN A 210 9.47 22.96 -18.94
C GLN A 210 10.67 22.18 -19.45
N THR A 211 11.54 22.82 -20.23
CA THR A 211 12.82 22.24 -20.60
C THR A 211 13.86 22.54 -19.52
N LEU A 212 14.50 21.49 -19.02
CA LEU A 212 15.59 21.55 -18.05
C LEU A 212 16.88 21.10 -18.72
N ALA A 213 17.85 22.00 -18.83
CA ALA A 213 19.21 21.68 -19.25
C ALA A 213 19.88 20.72 -18.23
N PRO A 214 20.98 20.04 -18.60
CA PRO A 214 21.75 19.22 -17.67
C PRO A 214 22.12 20.00 -16.40
N GLY A 215 21.80 19.46 -15.22
CA GLY A 215 22.04 20.10 -13.92
C GLY A 215 21.08 21.24 -13.55
N GLN A 216 20.14 21.62 -14.42
CA GLN A 216 19.18 22.67 -14.13
C GLN A 216 18.06 22.15 -13.22
N CYS A 217 17.63 23.01 -12.29
CA CYS A 217 16.50 22.75 -11.40
C CYS A 217 15.32 23.67 -11.73
N LEU A 218 14.13 23.10 -11.73
CA LEU A 218 12.86 23.81 -11.65
C LEU A 218 12.52 24.02 -10.18
N ASN A 219 12.41 25.26 -9.74
CA ASN A 219 11.88 25.59 -8.41
C ASN A 219 10.37 25.85 -8.50
N THR A 220 9.57 24.99 -7.88
CA THR A 220 8.10 25.05 -7.93
C THR A 220 7.49 26.08 -6.99
N MET A 221 8.30 26.69 -6.12
CA MET A 221 7.89 27.72 -5.17
C MET A 221 8.25 29.14 -5.66
N MET A 222 8.82 29.25 -6.86
CA MET A 222 9.25 30.53 -7.44
C MET A 222 8.03 31.35 -7.93
N PRO A 223 8.06 32.69 -7.81
CA PRO A 223 7.02 33.54 -8.39
C PRO A 223 6.80 33.24 -9.88
N GLY A 224 5.54 33.04 -10.27
CA GLY A 224 5.16 32.74 -11.65
C GLY A 224 4.91 31.24 -11.94
N VAL A 225 5.21 30.35 -11.00
CA VAL A 225 4.71 28.97 -11.04
C VAL A 225 3.24 28.97 -10.57
N PRO A 226 2.30 28.36 -11.32
CA PRO A 226 0.91 28.25 -10.90
C PRO A 226 0.75 27.51 -9.57
N ASP A 227 -0.20 27.96 -8.75
CA ASP A 227 -0.56 27.29 -7.51
C ASP A 227 -0.98 25.83 -7.77
N GLY A 228 -0.55 24.92 -6.90
CA GLY A 228 -0.88 23.50 -6.98
C GLY A 228 0.15 22.64 -7.73
N VAL A 229 1.12 23.23 -8.43
CA VAL A 229 2.26 22.49 -9.02
C VAL A 229 3.14 21.86 -7.93
N ASP A 230 3.23 22.53 -6.79
CA ASP A 230 3.83 22.01 -5.55
C ASP A 230 3.12 20.74 -5.03
N ARG A 231 1.89 20.46 -5.47
CA ARG A 231 1.10 19.26 -5.11
C ARG A 231 1.01 18.23 -6.23
N SER A 232 1.82 18.35 -7.27
CA SER A 232 1.85 17.39 -8.37
C SER A 232 2.11 15.98 -7.85
N THR A 233 1.28 15.03 -8.26
CA THR A 233 1.40 13.61 -7.89
C THR A 233 2.17 12.81 -8.92
N ARG A 234 2.27 13.33 -10.15
CA ARG A 234 2.92 12.65 -11.27
C ARG A 234 3.81 13.59 -12.08
N VAL A 235 4.94 13.04 -12.53
CA VAL A 235 5.82 13.66 -13.54
C VAL A 235 5.84 12.80 -14.78
N ASP A 236 5.75 13.44 -15.93
CA ASP A 236 6.09 12.86 -17.21
C ASP A 236 7.36 13.53 -17.74
N ILE A 237 8.24 12.76 -18.39
CA ILE A 237 9.49 13.26 -18.96
C ILE A 237 9.58 12.89 -20.43
N ARG A 238 10.25 13.76 -21.20
CA ARG A 238 10.65 13.46 -22.57
C ARG A 238 12.08 13.94 -22.80
N SER A 239 12.90 13.12 -23.43
CA SER A 239 14.19 13.59 -23.96
C SER A 239 13.98 14.53 -25.14
N GLU A 240 14.72 15.63 -25.21
CA GLU A 240 14.71 16.48 -26.42
C GLU A 240 15.48 15.83 -27.58
N ASN A 241 16.38 14.89 -27.28
CA ASN A 241 17.13 14.14 -28.28
C ASN A 241 16.90 12.64 -28.07
N ILE A 242 16.22 11.99 -29.01
CA ILE A 242 16.15 10.53 -29.03
C ILE A 242 17.56 10.03 -29.36
N ALA A 243 18.12 9.16 -28.51
CA ALA A 243 19.47 8.64 -28.70
C ALA A 243 19.57 7.91 -30.06
N VAL A 244 20.69 8.12 -30.76
CA VAL A 244 20.95 7.48 -32.06
C VAL A 244 20.97 5.96 -31.86
N GLY A 245 20.17 5.22 -32.65
CA GLY A 245 20.05 3.77 -32.54
C GLY A 245 18.82 3.27 -31.77
N VAL A 246 18.04 4.15 -31.15
CA VAL A 246 16.76 3.79 -30.51
C VAL A 246 15.67 3.67 -31.56
N TYR A 247 15.14 2.46 -31.74
CA TYR A 247 14.04 2.18 -32.67
C TYR A 247 12.98 1.34 -31.98
N CYS A 248 11.76 1.87 -31.88
CA CYS A 248 10.63 1.09 -31.41
C CYS A 248 9.94 0.45 -32.62
N THR A 249 9.82 -0.89 -32.61
CA THR A 249 9.00 -1.60 -33.60
C THR A 249 7.70 -2.06 -32.96
N ALA A 250 6.68 -2.33 -33.78
CA ALA A 250 5.38 -2.78 -33.29
C ALA A 250 5.40 -4.22 -32.71
N VAL A 251 6.50 -4.96 -32.87
CA VAL A 251 6.58 -6.41 -32.64
C VAL A 251 7.75 -6.82 -31.73
N ASP A 252 8.83 -6.03 -31.67
CA ASP A 252 10.00 -6.30 -30.82
C ASP A 252 10.34 -5.11 -29.91
N SER A 253 10.76 -5.45 -28.68
CA SER A 253 11.21 -4.53 -27.62
C SER A 253 12.68 -4.09 -27.75
N SER A 254 13.33 -4.38 -28.88
CA SER A 254 14.76 -4.14 -29.03
C SER A 254 15.08 -2.66 -29.18
N ASP A 255 15.89 -2.15 -28.25
CA ASP A 255 16.42 -0.78 -28.10
C ASP A 255 15.41 0.27 -27.60
N GLN A 256 14.86 0.02 -26.41
CA GLN A 256 14.22 1.04 -25.59
C GLN A 256 15.17 2.21 -25.31
N PRO A 257 14.66 3.46 -25.19
CA PRO A 257 15.51 4.58 -24.84
C PRO A 257 16.15 4.36 -23.47
N PRO A 258 17.37 4.88 -23.22
CA PRO A 258 17.98 4.78 -21.91
C PRO A 258 17.09 5.45 -20.85
N PRO A 259 17.11 4.95 -19.60
CA PRO A 259 16.31 5.53 -18.54
C PRO A 259 16.78 6.95 -18.24
N LEU A 260 15.82 7.83 -17.95
CA LEU A 260 16.09 9.19 -17.52
C LEU A 260 15.89 9.32 -16.01
N ARG A 261 16.60 10.27 -15.40
CA ARG A 261 16.60 10.50 -13.96
C ARG A 261 16.30 11.96 -13.64
N LEU A 262 15.45 12.19 -12.65
CA LEU A 262 15.28 13.51 -12.04
C LEU A 262 15.50 13.39 -10.54
N LEU A 263 16.01 14.45 -9.92
CA LEU A 263 16.06 14.56 -8.47
C LEU A 263 14.92 15.46 -8.01
N ALA A 264 13.96 14.91 -7.27
CA ALA A 264 12.87 15.68 -6.69
C ALA A 264 13.17 15.98 -5.22
N ARG A 265 13.13 17.26 -4.85
CA ARG A 265 13.21 17.73 -3.46
C ARG A 265 11.85 18.13 -2.95
N LYS A 266 11.46 17.60 -1.79
CA LYS A 266 10.15 17.81 -1.18
C LYS A 266 10.28 18.31 0.24
N THR A 267 9.40 19.20 0.68
CA THR A 267 9.36 19.69 2.07
C THR A 267 7.91 19.79 2.55
N CYS A 268 7.72 19.84 3.86
CA CYS A 268 6.40 20.13 4.43
C CYS A 268 5.97 21.56 4.11
N GLY A 269 4.72 21.76 3.67
CA GLY A 269 4.18 23.07 3.26
C GLY A 269 2.66 23.15 3.15
#